data_AF-A0A450WFI5-F1
#
_entry.id   AF-A0A450WFI5-F1
#
_cell.length_a   1.000
_cell.length_b   1.000
_cell.length_c   1.000
_cell.angle_alpha   90.00
_cell.angle_beta   90.00
_cell.angle_gamma   90.00
#
_symmetry.space_group_name_H-M   'P 1'
#
loop_
_entity.id
_entity.type
_entity.pdbx_description
1 polymer ?
#
loop_
_entity_poly.entity_id
_entity_poly.type
_entity_poly.pdbx_seq_one_letter_code
_entity_poly.pdbx_strand_id
1 'polypeptide(L)'
;MRWTSTPESVENNEPTALAIAETVLAIAIYWGIAWAFDTHWHLLLSICVAPLLLLRSNESTEKGKRWFLDYYWDNKTKITRKETPGRFWSLISLAGIIGAACAYGLAQTLLMDREGWALFAGAFGVGLLAMMMGIIVAMMAGAGSRTVEVMEVVSEAVEVAGAVEVEVKVEGARVGVGVGAAVAVATVTTIVGAEAAAAAAAAAGSVTGSIILSLPVLISLAIGVWLRSLAVRMGATLRHPLAGIKALPTNWWRILLAVDSRHLPELVPNTSAHDEELSLSYWIGELRAGDVSARFISIVVIPIFFLPAFLYRWSLKSTCWLYLPLIYLGGGLRRRSHTPEEKAWLVAGLHESRVEGLRRLLAIGVTASLCLTTALEYPALQAGIQQSLADAPKLLLFYHRVIALLEHISLPHLWAFDLFDLAPWQWLNLLGAAITFTLYFYSDRVHRIWTLAKERDPNAAPEDVQIARLLRMVRLRDLCAILYILLAFGYAFLVLEGIDKGLLGWLAPLGVVYGPYL
;
A
#
# COMPACT_ATOMS: atom_id res chain seq x y z
N MET A 1 23.38 15.73 -0.43
CA MET A 1 22.55 14.52 -0.62
C MET A 1 23.46 13.32 -0.42
N ARG A 2 23.10 12.35 0.43
CA ARG A 2 23.97 11.18 0.71
C ARG A 2 23.83 10.13 -0.40
N TRP A 3 24.84 9.29 -0.60
CA TRP A 3 24.76 8.18 -1.56
C TRP A 3 23.89 7.03 -1.03
N THR A 4 24.09 6.65 0.24
CA THR A 4 23.36 5.55 0.89
C THR A 4 22.88 5.94 2.28
N SER A 5 21.89 5.21 2.78
CA SER A 5 21.27 5.42 4.07
C SER A 5 22.14 4.89 5.22
N THR A 6 22.07 5.59 6.35
CA THR A 6 22.56 5.15 7.66
C THR A 6 21.39 5.20 8.65
N PRO A 7 21.41 4.48 9.78
CA PRO A 7 20.33 4.55 10.78
C PRO A 7 20.00 5.99 11.20
N GLU A 8 21.03 6.81 11.47
CA GLU A 8 20.90 8.22 11.80
C GLU A 8 20.31 9.05 10.64
N SER A 9 20.73 8.79 9.39
CA SER A 9 20.18 9.46 8.19
C SER A 9 18.70 9.14 8.01
N VAL A 10 18.28 7.91 8.28
CA VAL A 10 16.87 7.48 8.19
C VAL A 10 16.03 8.12 9.30
N GLU A 11 16.57 8.20 10.52
CA GLU A 11 15.92 8.88 11.65
C GLU A 11 15.72 10.39 11.37
N ASN A 12 16.74 11.01 10.77
CA ASN A 12 16.72 12.40 10.33
C ASN A 12 15.91 12.65 9.05
N ASN A 13 15.44 11.60 8.36
CA ASN A 13 14.73 11.67 7.08
C ASN A 13 15.55 12.34 5.95
N GLU A 14 16.87 12.18 5.97
CA GLU A 14 17.76 12.73 4.95
C GLU A 14 17.64 11.94 3.64
N PRO A 15 17.45 12.60 2.49
CA PRO A 15 17.32 11.92 1.21
C PRO A 15 18.64 11.30 0.75
N THR A 16 18.55 10.10 0.18
CA THR A 16 19.67 9.31 -0.32
C THR A 16 19.51 9.01 -1.80
N ALA A 17 20.61 9.04 -2.56
CA ALA A 17 20.58 8.80 -4.00
C ALA A 17 20.08 7.38 -4.32
N LEU A 18 20.49 6.39 -3.53
CA LEU A 18 20.06 5.00 -3.70
C LEU A 18 18.54 4.84 -3.49
N ALA A 19 17.94 5.46 -2.48
CA ALA A 19 16.49 5.36 -2.26
C ALA A 19 15.69 5.98 -3.41
N ILE A 20 16.17 7.08 -4.00
CA ILE A 20 15.56 7.70 -5.20
C ILE A 20 15.67 6.77 -6.40
N ALA A 21 16.86 6.22 -6.66
CA ALA A 21 17.08 5.29 -7.76
C ALA A 21 16.18 4.05 -7.64
N GLU A 22 16.08 3.46 -6.44
CA GLU A 22 15.16 2.37 -6.15
C GLU A 22 13.70 2.75 -6.36
N THR A 23 13.32 4.00 -6.07
CA THR A 23 11.94 4.46 -6.27
C THR A 23 11.60 4.51 -7.76
N VAL A 24 12.48 5.11 -8.58
CA VAL A 24 12.31 5.14 -10.04
C VAL A 24 12.29 3.72 -10.62
N LEU A 25 13.21 2.87 -10.17
CA LEU A 25 13.30 1.48 -10.61
C LEU A 25 12.05 0.67 -10.22
N ALA A 26 11.52 0.86 -9.00
CA ALA A 26 10.31 0.20 -8.54
C ALA A 26 9.08 0.60 -9.37
N ILE A 27 8.94 1.88 -9.74
CA ILE A 27 7.88 2.34 -10.66
C ILE A 27 8.01 1.62 -12.00
N ALA A 28 9.20 1.66 -12.60
CA ALA A 28 9.45 1.08 -13.92
C ALA A 28 9.18 -0.43 -13.94
N ILE A 29 9.62 -1.17 -12.92
CA ILE A 29 9.41 -2.62 -12.82
C ILE A 29 7.93 -2.95 -12.60
N TYR A 30 7.24 -2.27 -11.70
CA TYR A 30 5.84 -2.59 -11.42
C TYR A 30 4.93 -2.29 -12.61
N TRP A 31 5.17 -1.18 -13.32
CA TRP A 31 4.49 -0.88 -14.59
C TRP A 31 4.90 -1.83 -15.71
N GLY A 32 6.18 -2.22 -15.77
CA GLY A 32 6.66 -3.23 -16.72
C GLY A 32 6.00 -4.59 -16.51
N ILE A 33 5.80 -5.02 -15.27
CA ILE A 33 5.02 -6.23 -14.94
C ILE A 33 3.57 -6.06 -15.36
N ALA A 34 2.96 -4.90 -15.09
CA ALA A 34 1.57 -4.65 -15.48
C ALA A 34 1.39 -4.73 -17.00
N TRP A 35 2.33 -4.15 -17.75
CA TRP A 35 2.36 -4.21 -19.21
C TRP A 35 2.61 -5.64 -19.72
N ALA A 36 3.61 -6.33 -19.18
CA ALA A 36 4.04 -7.64 -19.69
C ALA A 36 3.02 -8.76 -19.45
N PHE A 37 2.27 -8.68 -18.35
CA PHE A 37 1.30 -9.70 -17.97
C PHE A 37 -0.15 -9.29 -18.19
N ASP A 38 -0.41 -8.06 -18.65
CA ASP A 38 -1.75 -7.47 -18.78
C ASP A 38 -2.58 -7.59 -17.49
N THR A 39 -1.90 -7.53 -16.34
CA THR A 39 -2.54 -7.61 -15.02
C THR A 39 -2.16 -6.41 -14.18
N HIS A 40 -3.16 -5.70 -13.65
CA HIS A 40 -2.95 -4.51 -12.80
C HIS A 40 -3.23 -4.81 -11.33
N TRP A 41 -3.54 -6.06 -10.99
CA TRP A 41 -3.94 -6.47 -9.65
C TRP A 41 -2.88 -6.18 -8.58
N HIS A 42 -1.60 -6.35 -8.89
CA HIS A 42 -0.52 -6.04 -7.95
C HIS A 42 -0.40 -4.54 -7.69
N LEU A 43 -0.61 -3.69 -8.69
CA LEU A 43 -0.66 -2.23 -8.52
C LEU A 43 -1.84 -1.82 -7.65
N LEU A 44 -3.04 -2.33 -7.94
CA LEU A 44 -4.25 -2.04 -7.17
C LEU A 44 -4.13 -2.51 -5.72
N LEU A 45 -3.64 -3.74 -5.51
CA LEU A 45 -3.39 -4.27 -4.17
C LEU A 45 -2.37 -3.38 -3.43
N SER A 46 -1.29 -2.96 -4.10
CA SER A 46 -0.30 -2.06 -3.52
C SER A 46 -0.94 -0.73 -3.09
N ILE A 47 -1.77 -0.13 -3.95
CA ILE A 47 -2.51 1.11 -3.65
C ILE A 47 -3.44 0.88 -2.45
N CYS A 48 -4.20 -0.21 -2.39
CA CYS A 48 -5.10 -0.44 -1.26
C CYS A 48 -4.37 -0.68 0.06
N VAL A 49 -3.22 -1.38 0.03
CA VAL A 49 -2.47 -1.76 1.23
C VAL A 49 -1.52 -0.65 1.71
N ALA A 50 -1.04 0.21 0.80
CA ALA A 50 -0.08 1.26 1.12
C ALA A 50 -0.50 2.19 2.28
N PRO A 51 -1.73 2.72 2.33
CA PRO A 51 -2.18 3.58 3.42
C PRO A 51 -2.08 2.92 4.79
N LEU A 52 -2.40 1.62 4.91
CA LEU A 52 -2.43 0.92 6.20
C LEU A 52 -1.07 0.93 6.90
N LEU A 53 0.03 0.91 6.15
CA LEU A 53 1.38 0.94 6.73
C LEU A 53 1.98 2.34 6.77
N LEU A 54 1.56 3.23 5.86
CA LEU A 54 1.91 4.65 5.95
C LEU A 54 1.23 5.35 7.14
N LEU A 55 0.11 4.83 7.63
CA LEU A 55 -0.61 5.30 8.82
C LEU A 55 0.08 4.92 10.14
N ARG A 56 1.29 4.38 10.13
CA ARG A 56 2.01 4.02 11.35
C ARG A 56 2.48 5.26 12.11
N SER A 57 2.05 5.44 13.35
CA SER A 57 2.56 6.51 14.22
C SER A 57 3.62 5.97 15.20
N ASN A 58 4.29 6.86 15.94
CA ASN A 58 5.22 6.44 17.00
C ASN A 58 4.46 5.68 18.09
N GLU A 59 3.26 6.15 18.45
CA GLU A 59 2.38 5.51 19.43
C GLU A 59 1.93 4.12 18.96
N SER A 60 1.54 3.98 17.68
CA SER A 60 1.16 2.67 17.15
C SER A 60 2.34 1.70 17.05
N THR A 61 3.53 2.22 16.74
CA THR A 61 4.77 1.43 16.75
C THR A 61 5.06 0.90 18.14
N GLU A 62 5.08 1.78 19.13
CA GLU A 62 5.43 1.42 20.49
C GLU A 62 4.42 0.43 21.08
N LYS A 63 3.13 0.65 20.82
CA LYS A 63 2.07 -0.28 21.22
C LYS A 63 2.18 -1.63 20.52
N GLY A 64 2.46 -1.64 19.22
CA GLY A 64 2.69 -2.87 18.47
C GLY A 64 3.90 -3.64 18.99
N LYS A 65 4.99 -2.95 19.32
CA LYS A 65 6.18 -3.52 19.96
C LYS A 65 5.81 -4.14 21.31
N ARG A 66 5.13 -3.40 22.20
CA ARG A 66 4.70 -3.93 23.51
C ARG A 66 3.81 -5.17 23.34
N TRP A 67 2.79 -5.10 22.49
CA TRP A 67 1.90 -6.24 22.24
C TRP A 67 2.63 -7.48 21.70
N PHE A 68 3.62 -7.27 20.83
CA PHE A 68 4.42 -8.37 20.31
C PHE A 68 5.34 -8.97 21.39
N LEU A 69 6.02 -8.12 22.17
CA LEU A 69 6.94 -8.55 23.23
C LEU A 69 6.20 -9.19 24.42
N ASP A 70 5.12 -8.58 24.89
CA ASP A 70 4.26 -9.10 25.97
C ASP A 70 3.74 -10.50 25.62
N TYR A 71 3.45 -10.72 24.34
CA TYR A 71 3.03 -12.03 23.85
C TYR A 71 4.16 -13.06 23.87
N TYR A 72 5.32 -12.68 23.32
CA TYR A 72 6.36 -13.65 23.00
C TYR A 72 7.30 -13.94 24.19
N TRP A 73 7.47 -12.98 25.11
CA TRP A 73 8.31 -13.10 26.31
C TRP A 73 7.53 -13.18 27.62
N ASP A 74 6.51 -12.34 27.81
CA ASP A 74 5.95 -12.13 29.15
C ASP A 74 4.94 -13.22 29.54
N ASN A 75 4.56 -14.13 28.63
CA ASN A 75 3.62 -15.25 28.87
C ASN A 75 2.25 -14.84 29.47
N LYS A 76 1.97 -13.56 29.68
CA LYS A 76 0.75 -13.03 30.30
C LYS A 76 -0.50 -13.30 29.46
N THR A 77 -0.31 -13.60 28.18
CA THR A 77 -1.36 -13.98 27.24
C THR A 77 -1.24 -15.42 26.79
N LYS A 78 -0.64 -16.31 27.60
CA LYS A 78 -0.62 -17.74 27.28
C LYS A 78 -2.06 -18.24 27.18
N ILE A 79 -2.39 -18.74 26.00
CA ILE A 79 -3.67 -19.42 25.80
C ILE A 79 -3.48 -20.85 26.25
N THR A 80 -3.59 -21.09 27.55
CA THR A 80 -3.53 -22.44 28.10
C THR A 80 -4.93 -23.06 28.12
N ARG A 81 -4.99 -24.38 27.89
CA ARG A 81 -6.22 -25.18 28.05
C ARG A 81 -6.84 -24.99 29.44
N LYS A 82 -6.00 -24.81 30.48
CA LYS A 82 -6.44 -24.68 31.88
C LYS A 82 -6.98 -23.29 32.20
N GLU A 83 -6.31 -22.21 31.76
CA GLU A 83 -6.69 -20.84 32.15
C GLU A 83 -7.72 -20.23 31.20
N THR A 84 -7.66 -20.56 29.90
CA THR A 84 -8.54 -19.97 28.87
C THR A 84 -9.11 -21.00 27.88
N PRO A 85 -9.82 -22.05 28.36
CA PRO A 85 -10.27 -23.18 27.56
C PRO A 85 -11.10 -22.77 26.33
N GLY A 86 -12.00 -21.79 26.47
CA GLY A 86 -12.84 -21.33 25.36
C GLY A 86 -12.03 -20.72 24.22
N ARG A 87 -11.03 -19.87 24.54
CA ARG A 87 -10.14 -19.29 23.53
C ARG A 87 -9.29 -20.37 22.89
N PHE A 88 -8.70 -21.25 23.69
CA PHE A 88 -7.90 -22.37 23.20
C PHE A 88 -8.65 -23.24 22.19
N TRP A 89 -9.83 -23.75 22.54
CA TRP A 89 -10.63 -24.59 21.65
C TRP A 89 -11.19 -23.84 20.44
N SER A 90 -11.55 -22.56 20.58
CA SER A 90 -11.97 -21.75 19.43
C SER A 90 -10.86 -21.61 18.39
N LEU A 91 -9.60 -21.52 18.83
CA LEU A 91 -8.46 -21.34 17.95
C LEU A 91 -8.08 -22.64 17.25
N ILE A 92 -8.08 -23.76 17.98
CA ILE A 92 -7.95 -25.09 17.37
C ILE A 92 -9.05 -25.33 16.34
N SER A 93 -10.30 -24.99 16.68
CA SER A 93 -11.44 -25.15 15.77
C SER A 93 -11.28 -24.29 14.52
N LEU A 94 -10.88 -23.02 14.68
CA LEU A 94 -10.64 -22.11 13.56
C LEU A 94 -9.49 -22.61 12.67
N ALA A 95 -8.39 -23.05 13.27
CA ALA A 95 -7.26 -23.64 12.55
C ALA A 95 -7.66 -24.89 11.76
N GLY A 96 -8.45 -25.77 12.38
CA GLY A 96 -9.00 -26.97 11.74
C GLY A 96 -9.93 -26.63 10.57
N ILE A 97 -10.83 -25.65 10.73
CA ILE A 97 -11.75 -25.22 9.67
C ILE A 97 -10.99 -24.63 8.49
N ILE A 98 -10.01 -23.75 8.73
CA ILE A 98 -9.21 -23.15 7.66
C ILE A 98 -8.37 -24.22 6.96
N GLY A 99 -7.70 -25.09 7.72
CA GLY A 99 -6.93 -26.21 7.17
C GLY A 99 -7.79 -27.15 6.32
N ALA A 100 -8.99 -27.50 6.79
CA ALA A 100 -9.93 -28.34 6.05
C ALA A 100 -10.46 -27.65 4.78
N ALA A 101 -10.76 -26.36 4.84
CA ALA A 101 -11.21 -25.60 3.67
C ALA A 101 -10.11 -25.49 2.59
N CYS A 102 -8.86 -25.22 3.01
CA CYS A 102 -7.70 -25.22 2.11
C CYS A 102 -7.46 -26.60 1.50
N ALA A 103 -7.50 -27.67 2.32
CA ALA A 103 -7.38 -29.03 1.84
C ALA A 103 -8.45 -29.36 0.81
N TYR A 104 -9.71 -29.01 1.08
CA TYR A 104 -10.83 -29.28 0.20
C TYR A 104 -10.70 -28.55 -1.15
N GLY A 105 -10.37 -27.26 -1.14
CA GLY A 105 -10.18 -26.48 -2.37
C GLY A 105 -8.99 -26.96 -3.21
N LEU A 106 -7.88 -27.30 -2.55
CA LEU A 106 -6.70 -27.83 -3.24
C LEU A 106 -6.90 -29.27 -3.73
N ALA A 107 -7.67 -30.09 -3.00
CA ALA A 107 -7.97 -31.45 -3.41
C ALA A 107 -8.67 -31.48 -4.78
N GLN A 108 -9.61 -30.58 -5.02
CA GLN A 108 -10.32 -30.51 -6.30
C GLN A 108 -9.40 -30.19 -7.48
N THR A 109 -8.34 -29.41 -7.26
CA THR A 109 -7.43 -28.98 -8.33
C THR A 109 -6.22 -29.89 -8.50
N LEU A 110 -5.74 -30.49 -7.41
CA LEU A 110 -4.50 -31.26 -7.40
C LEU A 110 -4.72 -32.78 -7.45
N LEU A 111 -5.89 -33.29 -7.05
CA LEU A 111 -6.16 -34.73 -6.95
C LEU A 111 -7.08 -35.26 -8.04
N MET A 112 -7.97 -34.42 -8.60
CA MET A 112 -8.82 -34.87 -9.69
C MET A 112 -7.97 -35.30 -10.89
N ASP A 113 -8.37 -36.42 -11.50
CA ASP A 113 -7.73 -37.04 -12.67
C ASP A 113 -6.30 -37.58 -12.46
N ARG A 114 -5.86 -37.80 -11.21
CA ARG A 114 -4.56 -38.42 -10.90
C ARG A 114 -4.74 -39.81 -10.33
N GLU A 115 -3.89 -40.75 -10.74
CA GLU A 115 -3.83 -42.12 -10.23
C GLU A 115 -2.42 -42.51 -9.75
N GLY A 116 -2.33 -43.60 -9.00
CA GLY A 116 -1.05 -44.19 -8.55
C GLY A 116 -0.20 -43.23 -7.70
N TRP A 117 1.10 -43.17 -8.00
CA TRP A 117 2.06 -42.33 -7.28
C TRP A 117 1.76 -40.82 -7.37
N ALA A 118 1.14 -40.37 -8.46
CA ALA A 118 0.79 -38.96 -8.62
C ALA A 118 -0.36 -38.55 -7.68
N LEU A 119 -1.33 -39.44 -7.47
CA LEU A 119 -2.40 -39.24 -6.47
C LEU A 119 -1.83 -39.25 -5.06
N PHE A 120 -0.94 -40.20 -4.74
CA PHE A 120 -0.28 -40.26 -3.44
C PHE A 120 0.51 -38.98 -3.14
N ALA A 121 1.36 -38.53 -4.06
CA ALA A 121 2.14 -37.31 -3.90
C ALA A 121 1.25 -36.06 -3.78
N GLY A 122 0.16 -36.00 -4.58
CA GLY A 122 -0.84 -34.94 -4.47
C GLY A 122 -1.52 -34.93 -3.11
N ALA A 123 -2.00 -36.08 -2.63
CA ALA A 123 -2.71 -36.20 -1.36
C ALA A 123 -1.80 -35.88 -0.17
N PHE A 124 -0.55 -36.36 -0.22
CA PHE A 124 0.48 -36.02 0.75
C PHE A 124 0.75 -34.51 0.76
N GLY A 125 0.91 -33.89 -0.41
CA GLY A 125 1.12 -32.44 -0.53
C GLY A 125 -0.05 -31.62 0.01
N VAL A 126 -1.29 -32.03 -0.26
CA VAL A 126 -2.50 -31.38 0.28
C VAL A 126 -2.57 -31.53 1.80
N GLY A 127 -2.30 -32.73 2.33
CA GLY A 127 -2.24 -32.97 3.77
C GLY A 127 -1.17 -32.13 4.46
N LEU A 128 0.02 -32.04 3.87
CA LEU A 128 1.11 -31.22 4.36
C LEU A 128 0.74 -29.73 4.37
N LEU A 129 0.14 -29.22 3.29
CA LEU A 129 -0.32 -27.83 3.23
C LEU A 129 -1.42 -27.53 4.26
N ALA A 130 -2.36 -28.47 4.47
CA ALA A 130 -3.40 -28.32 5.47
C ALA A 130 -2.83 -28.28 6.90
N MET A 131 -1.88 -29.16 7.21
CA MET A 131 -1.11 -29.14 8.45
C MET A 131 -0.40 -27.79 8.62
N MET A 132 0.28 -27.34 7.56
CA MET A 132 1.02 -26.09 7.56
C MET A 132 0.11 -24.89 7.86
N MET A 133 -1.08 -24.84 7.26
CA MET A 133 -2.09 -23.80 7.50
C MET A 133 -2.63 -23.86 8.93
N GLY A 134 -2.86 -25.06 9.48
CA GLY A 134 -3.28 -25.24 10.86
C GLY A 134 -2.26 -24.67 11.86
N ILE A 135 -0.97 -25.01 11.68
CA ILE A 135 0.13 -24.48 12.50
C ILE A 135 0.20 -22.95 12.39
N ILE A 136 0.12 -22.42 11.16
CA ILE A 136 0.13 -20.97 10.92
C ILE A 136 -0.99 -20.27 11.70
N VAL A 137 -2.23 -20.79 11.63
CA VAL A 137 -3.38 -20.22 12.34
C VAL A 137 -3.19 -20.31 13.85
N ALA A 138 -2.72 -21.44 14.38
CA ALA A 138 -2.45 -21.61 15.81
C ALA A 138 -1.40 -20.60 16.32
N MET A 139 -0.33 -20.38 15.55
CA MET A 139 0.72 -19.42 15.86
C MET A 139 0.23 -17.96 15.79
N MET A 140 -0.59 -17.63 14.77
CA MET A 140 -1.24 -16.31 14.69
C MET A 140 -2.16 -16.05 15.88
N ALA A 141 -2.79 -17.11 16.38
CA ALA A 141 -3.86 -17.07 17.36
C ALA A 141 -3.41 -16.96 18.81
N GLY A 142 -2.26 -17.53 19.18
CA GLY A 142 -1.76 -17.41 20.56
C GLY A 142 -1.28 -18.70 21.21
N ALA A 143 -1.25 -19.83 20.49
CA ALA A 143 -0.57 -21.01 20.97
C ALA A 143 0.94 -20.69 21.06
N GLY A 144 1.54 -20.93 22.24
CA GLY A 144 2.80 -20.35 22.68
C GLY A 144 3.95 -20.43 21.66
N SER A 145 4.89 -19.48 21.77
CA SER A 145 6.06 -19.32 20.90
C SER A 145 7.09 -20.46 21.00
N ARG A 146 6.92 -21.41 21.93
CA ARG A 146 7.85 -22.53 22.10
C ARG A 146 7.33 -23.75 21.35
N THR A 147 8.11 -24.20 20.38
CA THR A 147 7.93 -25.45 19.62
C THR A 147 7.59 -26.63 20.53
N VAL A 148 8.19 -26.70 21.72
CA VAL A 148 7.95 -27.74 22.73
C VAL A 148 6.50 -27.75 23.23
N GLU A 149 5.87 -26.60 23.44
CA GLU A 149 4.48 -26.53 23.95
C GLU A 149 3.46 -26.83 22.83
N VAL A 150 3.76 -26.44 21.59
CA VAL A 150 2.91 -26.80 20.43
C VAL A 150 3.00 -28.30 20.16
N MET A 151 4.20 -28.89 20.24
CA MET A 151 4.37 -30.34 20.13
C MET A 151 3.66 -31.10 21.26
N GLU A 152 3.72 -30.60 22.50
CA GLU A 152 2.98 -31.19 23.63
C GLU A 152 1.47 -31.16 23.38
N VAL A 153 0.92 -30.02 22.94
CA VAL A 153 -0.49 -29.87 22.57
C VAL A 153 -0.89 -30.78 21.41
N VAL A 154 -0.02 -30.93 20.39
CA VAL A 154 -0.28 -31.86 19.30
C VAL A 154 -0.26 -33.29 19.81
N SER A 155 0.75 -33.69 20.59
CA SER A 155 0.84 -35.04 21.15
C SER A 155 -0.36 -35.40 22.03
N GLU A 156 -0.83 -34.48 22.87
CA GLU A 156 -2.03 -34.70 23.70
C GLU A 156 -3.31 -34.77 22.85
N ALA A 157 -3.42 -33.96 21.80
CA ALA A 157 -4.54 -34.04 20.86
C ALA A 157 -4.55 -35.38 20.10
N VAL A 158 -3.37 -35.95 19.83
CA VAL A 158 -3.22 -37.30 19.25
C VAL A 158 -3.72 -38.36 20.22
N GLU A 159 -3.35 -38.28 21.50
CA GLU A 159 -3.80 -39.25 22.49
C GLU A 159 -5.32 -39.22 22.67
N VAL A 160 -5.94 -38.03 22.70
CA VAL A 160 -7.40 -37.90 22.79
C VAL A 160 -8.08 -38.42 21.51
N ALA A 161 -7.53 -38.14 20.33
CA ALA A 161 -8.09 -38.62 19.06
C ALA A 161 -7.91 -40.13 18.88
N GLY A 162 -6.81 -40.70 19.36
CA GLY A 162 -6.54 -42.15 19.35
C GLY A 162 -7.37 -42.93 20.38
N ALA A 163 -7.79 -42.30 21.47
CA ALA A 163 -8.70 -42.88 22.44
C ALA A 163 -10.17 -42.89 21.97
N VAL A 164 -10.52 -42.06 20.98
CA VAL A 164 -11.81 -42.15 20.29
C VAL A 164 -11.64 -43.15 19.16
N GLU A 165 -11.79 -44.45 19.46
CA GLU A 165 -12.17 -45.44 18.44
C GLU A 165 -13.53 -45.00 17.86
N VAL A 166 -13.50 -44.17 16.82
CA VAL A 166 -14.69 -43.87 16.04
C VAL A 166 -14.96 -45.14 15.23
N GLU A 167 -15.78 -46.03 15.77
CA GLU A 167 -16.43 -47.11 15.02
C GLU A 167 -17.37 -46.45 13.99
N VAL A 168 -16.83 -45.97 12.87
CA VAL A 168 -17.61 -45.39 11.77
C VAL A 168 -18.32 -46.53 11.06
N LYS A 169 -19.50 -46.92 11.55
CA LYS A 169 -20.49 -47.64 10.75
C LYS A 169 -21.05 -46.66 9.70
N VAL A 170 -20.52 -46.77 8.48
CA VAL A 170 -20.96 -45.98 7.33
C VAL A 170 -22.32 -46.50 6.87
N GLU A 171 -23.39 -45.87 7.35
CA GLU A 171 -24.68 -45.84 6.67
C GLU A 171 -25.01 -44.39 6.32
N GLY A 172 -25.44 -44.17 5.08
CA GLY A 172 -25.34 -42.90 4.35
C GLY A 172 -25.91 -41.66 5.04
N ALA A 173 -25.37 -40.50 4.61
CA ALA A 173 -25.81 -39.13 4.92
C ALA A 173 -25.07 -38.34 6.03
N ARG A 174 -23.80 -38.63 6.33
CA ARG A 174 -22.91 -37.69 7.07
C ARG A 174 -21.47 -37.63 6.52
N VAL A 175 -21.32 -37.38 5.22
CA VAL A 175 -19.99 -37.27 4.58
C VAL A 175 -19.21 -36.02 5.02
N GLY A 176 -19.88 -34.93 5.43
CA GLY A 176 -19.20 -33.68 5.79
C GLY A 176 -18.47 -33.69 7.14
N VAL A 177 -19.01 -34.37 8.16
CA VAL A 177 -18.43 -34.38 9.52
C VAL A 177 -17.36 -35.47 9.68
N GLY A 178 -17.55 -36.62 9.02
CA GLY A 178 -16.58 -37.72 9.02
C GLY A 178 -15.27 -37.35 8.31
N VAL A 179 -15.33 -36.57 7.23
CA VAL A 179 -14.13 -36.11 6.52
C VAL A 179 -13.36 -35.09 7.36
N GLY A 180 -14.03 -34.19 8.09
CA GLY A 180 -13.37 -33.26 9.00
C GLY A 180 -12.62 -33.94 10.14
N ALA A 181 -13.24 -34.96 10.76
CA ALA A 181 -12.61 -35.76 11.80
C ALA A 181 -11.47 -36.64 11.26
N ALA A 182 -11.66 -37.28 10.10
CA ALA A 182 -10.63 -38.09 9.46
C ALA A 182 -9.43 -37.25 8.98
N VAL A 183 -9.66 -36.03 8.47
CA VAL A 183 -8.59 -35.09 8.11
C VAL A 183 -7.86 -34.62 9.36
N ALA A 184 -8.56 -34.32 10.46
CA ALA A 184 -7.95 -33.96 11.72
C ALA A 184 -7.10 -35.10 12.31
N VAL A 185 -7.61 -36.34 12.30
CA VAL A 185 -6.87 -37.54 12.73
C VAL A 185 -5.69 -37.81 11.79
N ALA A 186 -5.82 -37.56 10.48
CA ALA A 186 -4.74 -37.71 9.51
C ALA A 186 -3.65 -36.63 9.66
N THR A 187 -3.98 -35.37 9.94
CA THR A 187 -2.97 -34.33 10.27
C THR A 187 -2.25 -34.64 11.57
N VAL A 188 -2.97 -35.15 12.56
CA VAL A 188 -2.45 -35.53 13.87
C VAL A 188 -1.51 -36.75 13.78
N THR A 189 -1.90 -37.79 13.05
CA THR A 189 -1.05 -38.98 12.81
C THR A 189 0.14 -38.70 11.91
N THR A 190 0.04 -37.76 10.96
CA THR A 190 1.19 -37.35 10.14
C THR A 190 2.22 -36.54 10.92
N ILE A 191 1.82 -35.74 11.93
CA ILE A 191 2.77 -35.04 12.80
C ILE A 191 3.54 -36.02 13.68
N VAL A 192 2.84 -36.95 14.35
CA VAL A 192 3.50 -37.98 15.17
C VAL A 192 4.33 -38.94 14.32
N GLY A 193 3.85 -39.27 13.13
CA GLY A 193 4.61 -40.05 12.16
C GLY A 193 5.86 -39.33 11.67
N ALA A 194 5.80 -38.02 11.45
CA ALA A 194 6.95 -37.20 11.04
C ALA A 194 7.97 -37.04 12.17
N GLU A 195 7.54 -36.89 13.42
CA GLU A 195 8.43 -36.86 14.58
C GLU A 195 9.06 -38.22 14.85
N ALA A 196 8.29 -39.31 14.79
CA ALA A 196 8.82 -40.66 14.92
C ALA A 196 9.82 -40.98 13.79
N ALA A 197 9.52 -40.55 12.55
CA ALA A 197 10.42 -40.69 11.41
C ALA A 197 11.66 -39.80 11.54
N ALA A 198 11.54 -38.58 12.07
CA ALA A 198 12.66 -37.69 12.32
C ALA A 198 13.55 -38.19 13.48
N ALA A 199 12.95 -38.73 14.54
CA ALA A 199 13.64 -39.36 15.66
C ALA A 199 14.34 -40.66 15.22
N ALA A 200 13.70 -41.46 14.37
CA ALA A 200 14.32 -42.64 13.76
C ALA A 200 15.47 -42.26 12.81
N ALA A 201 15.30 -41.20 11.99
CA ALA A 201 16.34 -40.69 11.11
C ALA A 201 17.53 -40.09 11.88
N ALA A 202 17.27 -39.44 13.02
CA ALA A 202 18.28 -38.94 13.95
C ALA A 202 19.00 -40.09 14.67
N ALA A 203 18.28 -41.11 15.12
CA ALA A 203 18.85 -42.34 15.69
C ALA A 203 19.70 -43.11 14.67
N ALA A 204 19.35 -43.04 13.38
CA ALA A 204 20.13 -43.58 12.27
C ALA A 204 21.34 -42.71 11.88
N GLY A 205 21.62 -41.61 12.60
CA GLY A 205 22.75 -40.71 12.33
C GLY A 205 22.60 -39.87 11.06
N SER A 206 21.43 -39.92 10.39
CA SER A 206 21.18 -39.16 9.17
C SER A 206 20.68 -37.74 9.50
N VAL A 207 21.60 -36.84 9.81
CA VAL A 207 21.31 -35.41 10.03
C VAL A 207 20.49 -34.81 8.88
N THR A 208 20.67 -35.32 7.66
CA THR A 208 19.93 -34.88 6.46
C THR A 208 18.45 -35.27 6.49
N GLY A 209 18.10 -36.43 7.04
CA GLY A 209 16.72 -36.95 7.04
C GLY A 209 15.79 -36.19 8.00
N SER A 210 16.28 -35.86 9.19
CA SER A 210 15.52 -35.10 10.19
C SER A 210 15.24 -33.66 9.73
N ILE A 211 16.22 -33.03 9.06
CA ILE A 211 16.10 -31.66 8.55
C ILE A 211 14.97 -31.57 7.50
N ILE A 212 14.93 -32.48 6.53
CA ILE A 212 13.91 -32.46 5.47
C ILE A 212 12.50 -32.62 6.04
N LEU A 213 12.32 -33.52 7.01
CA LEU A 213 11.01 -33.76 7.64
C LEU A 213 10.54 -32.59 8.50
N SER A 214 11.48 -31.86 9.13
CA SER A 214 11.16 -30.66 9.93
C SER A 214 10.85 -29.40 9.12
N LEU A 215 11.24 -29.37 7.84
CA LEU A 215 11.16 -28.17 6.99
C LEU A 215 9.73 -27.58 6.88
N PRO A 216 8.66 -28.37 6.65
CA PRO A 216 7.31 -27.83 6.55
C PRO A 216 6.84 -27.19 7.86
N VAL A 217 7.18 -27.80 9.00
CA VAL A 217 6.88 -27.26 10.33
C VAL A 217 7.62 -25.94 10.54
N LEU A 218 8.92 -25.90 10.21
CA LEU A 218 9.72 -24.68 10.30
C LEU A 218 9.16 -23.54 9.44
N ILE A 219 8.80 -23.83 8.19
CA ILE A 219 8.19 -22.85 7.28
C ILE A 219 6.88 -22.31 7.86
N SER A 220 6.03 -23.20 8.39
CA SER A 220 4.76 -22.80 9.01
C SER A 220 4.92 -21.97 10.26
N LEU A 221 5.85 -22.32 11.12
CA LEU A 221 6.18 -21.53 12.30
C LEU A 221 6.66 -20.14 11.88
N ALA A 222 7.56 -20.06 10.90
CA ALA A 222 8.06 -18.80 10.40
C ALA A 222 6.93 -17.94 9.79
N ILE A 223 6.09 -18.50 8.93
CA ILE A 223 4.95 -17.78 8.35
C ILE A 223 3.97 -17.34 9.44
N GLY A 224 3.69 -18.20 10.43
CA GLY A 224 2.81 -17.90 11.55
C GLY A 224 3.31 -16.72 12.39
N VAL A 225 4.60 -16.72 12.75
CA VAL A 225 5.25 -15.61 13.47
C VAL A 225 5.20 -14.32 12.63
N TRP A 226 5.49 -14.43 11.33
CA TRP A 226 5.44 -13.28 10.42
C TRP A 226 4.03 -12.70 10.31
N LEU A 227 3.00 -13.52 10.06
CA LEU A 227 1.61 -13.08 9.97
C LEU A 227 1.11 -12.48 11.28
N ARG A 228 1.50 -13.06 12.42
CA ARG A 228 1.18 -12.49 13.73
C ARG A 228 1.79 -11.10 13.90
N SER A 229 3.06 -10.93 13.54
CA SER A 229 3.72 -9.62 13.59
C SER A 229 2.99 -8.59 12.74
N LEU A 230 2.45 -9.01 11.58
CA LEU A 230 1.66 -8.15 10.70
C LEU A 230 0.32 -7.80 11.35
N ALA A 231 -0.42 -8.78 11.88
CA ALA A 231 -1.70 -8.58 12.54
C ALA A 231 -1.58 -7.65 13.76
N VAL A 232 -0.54 -7.81 14.59
CA VAL A 232 -0.25 -6.93 15.72
C VAL A 232 0.02 -5.50 15.25
N ARG A 233 0.81 -5.32 14.19
CA ARG A 233 1.08 -3.99 13.61
C ARG A 233 -0.18 -3.34 13.05
N MET A 234 -1.00 -4.08 12.30
CA MET A 234 -2.26 -3.58 11.76
C MET A 234 -3.22 -3.20 12.88
N GLY A 235 -3.40 -4.08 13.88
CA GLY A 235 -4.23 -3.81 15.05
C GLY A 235 -3.77 -2.58 15.85
N ALA A 236 -2.45 -2.42 16.03
CA ALA A 236 -1.90 -1.26 16.71
C ALA A 236 -2.11 0.05 15.92
N THR A 237 -1.91 0.03 14.60
CA THR A 237 -2.16 1.19 13.73
C THR A 237 -3.64 1.58 13.70
N LEU A 238 -4.55 0.62 13.63
CA LEU A 238 -6.00 0.86 13.65
C LEU A 238 -6.48 1.48 14.98
N ARG A 239 -5.72 1.35 16.07
CA ARG A 239 -6.03 2.00 17.35
C ARG A 239 -5.61 3.49 17.40
N HIS A 240 -4.79 3.94 16.45
CA HIS A 240 -4.26 5.32 16.42
C HIS A 240 -4.40 5.99 15.03
N PRO A 241 -5.58 5.97 14.39
CA PRO A 241 -5.74 6.40 13.00
C PRO A 241 -5.42 7.88 12.79
N LEU A 242 -5.82 8.75 13.73
CA LEU A 242 -5.57 10.19 13.62
C LEU A 242 -4.08 10.55 13.76
N ALA A 243 -3.36 9.86 14.65
CA ALA A 243 -1.91 10.01 14.75
C ALA A 243 -1.22 9.50 13.48
N GLY A 244 -1.74 8.39 12.93
CA GLY A 244 -1.31 7.84 11.65
C GLY A 244 -1.47 8.80 10.48
N ILE A 245 -2.63 9.44 10.33
CA ILE A 245 -2.90 10.42 9.27
C ILE A 245 -1.92 11.59 9.36
N LYS A 246 -1.61 12.07 10.58
CA LYS A 246 -0.61 13.12 10.80
C LYS A 246 0.81 12.66 10.47
N ALA A 247 1.15 11.40 10.70
CA ALA A 247 2.46 10.82 10.42
C ALA A 247 2.67 10.44 8.95
N LEU A 248 1.59 10.23 8.19
CA LEU A 248 1.59 9.72 6.81
C LEU A 248 2.57 10.46 5.87
N PRO A 249 2.59 11.81 5.79
CA PRO A 249 3.53 12.51 4.91
C PRO A 249 5.00 12.22 5.26
N THR A 250 5.30 12.14 6.56
CA THR A 250 6.66 11.89 7.06
C THR A 250 7.09 10.46 6.78
N ASN A 251 6.21 9.49 7.02
CA ASN A 251 6.49 8.07 6.76
C ASN A 251 6.71 7.80 5.29
N TRP A 252 5.88 8.38 4.44
CA TRP A 252 6.01 8.23 3.00
C TRP A 252 7.32 8.82 2.50
N TRP A 253 7.65 10.05 2.93
CA TRP A 253 8.93 10.69 2.61
C TRP A 253 10.11 9.81 3.03
N ARG A 254 10.08 9.33 4.27
CA ARG A 254 11.10 8.43 4.82
C ARG A 254 11.26 7.20 3.94
N ILE A 255 10.18 6.53 3.57
CA ILE A 255 10.21 5.29 2.79
C ILE A 255 10.74 5.51 1.38
N LEU A 256 10.36 6.60 0.72
CA LEU A 256 10.78 6.85 -0.66
C LEU A 256 12.20 7.38 -0.77
N LEU A 257 12.58 8.31 0.11
CA LEU A 257 13.79 9.10 -0.08
C LEU A 257 14.88 8.80 0.95
N ALA A 258 14.53 8.39 2.16
CA ALA A 258 15.53 8.15 3.21
C ALA A 258 15.91 6.66 3.33
N VAL A 259 14.94 5.76 3.15
CA VAL A 259 15.11 4.31 3.31
C VAL A 259 15.47 3.67 1.98
N ASP A 260 16.69 3.16 1.89
CA ASP A 260 17.16 2.33 0.77
C ASP A 260 17.23 0.84 1.16
N SER A 261 17.64 -0.02 0.24
CA SER A 261 17.83 -1.46 0.46
C SER A 261 18.89 -1.82 1.51
N ARG A 262 19.82 -0.91 1.85
CA ARG A 262 20.82 -1.15 2.91
C ARG A 262 20.22 -1.01 4.31
N HIS A 263 19.14 -0.26 4.45
CA HIS A 263 18.40 -0.22 5.70
C HIS A 263 17.60 -1.53 5.86
N LEU A 264 18.18 -2.48 6.59
CA LEU A 264 17.64 -3.81 6.77
C LEU A 264 16.21 -3.75 7.34
N PRO A 265 15.24 -4.51 6.79
CA PRO A 265 13.91 -4.57 7.33
C PRO A 265 13.93 -5.25 8.71
N GLU A 266 13.19 -4.68 9.65
CA GLU A 266 12.93 -5.30 10.95
C GLU A 266 11.54 -5.93 10.93
N LEU A 267 11.40 -7.12 11.54
CA LEU A 267 10.10 -7.79 11.63
C LEU A 267 9.12 -6.94 12.46
N VAL A 268 9.60 -6.49 13.62
CA VAL A 268 8.95 -5.50 14.47
C VAL A 268 9.86 -4.28 14.57
N PRO A 269 9.37 -3.08 14.25
CA PRO A 269 10.21 -1.90 14.24
C PRO A 269 10.74 -1.53 15.64
N ASN A 270 11.99 -1.09 15.71
CA ASN A 270 12.70 -0.69 16.93
C ASN A 270 12.83 -1.82 17.99
N THR A 271 12.79 -3.08 17.58
CA THR A 271 13.03 -4.22 18.49
C THR A 271 14.47 -4.68 18.53
N SER A 272 15.28 -4.34 17.52
CA SER A 272 16.71 -4.69 17.47
C SER A 272 17.49 -4.23 18.71
N ALA A 273 17.04 -3.16 19.36
CA ALA A 273 17.64 -2.68 20.62
C ALA A 273 17.31 -3.53 21.85
N HIS A 274 16.37 -4.47 21.78
CA HIS A 274 15.92 -5.28 22.92
C HIS A 274 16.13 -6.77 22.66
N ASP A 275 16.01 -7.19 21.41
CA ASP A 275 16.17 -8.57 20.99
C ASP A 275 16.80 -8.64 19.61
N GLU A 276 18.01 -9.20 19.58
CA GLU A 276 18.78 -9.38 18.35
C GLU A 276 18.15 -10.43 17.45
N GLU A 277 17.42 -11.43 17.98
CA GLU A 277 16.84 -12.56 17.23
C GLU A 277 15.81 -12.11 16.18
N LEU A 278 15.15 -10.97 16.40
CA LEU A 278 14.18 -10.38 15.46
C LEU A 278 14.84 -9.52 14.36
N SER A 279 16.17 -9.37 14.38
CA SER A 279 16.93 -8.58 13.43
C SER A 279 17.52 -9.44 12.32
N LEU A 280 17.53 -8.93 11.08
CA LEU A 280 18.18 -9.61 9.96
C LEU A 280 19.70 -9.78 10.19
N SER A 281 20.33 -8.86 10.92
CA SER A 281 21.76 -8.95 11.29
C SER A 281 22.07 -10.20 12.10
N TYR A 282 21.20 -10.59 13.04
CA TYR A 282 21.36 -11.82 13.81
C TYR A 282 21.33 -13.05 12.90
N TRP A 283 20.32 -13.17 12.05
CA TRP A 283 20.21 -14.31 11.12
C TRP A 283 21.36 -14.38 10.10
N ILE A 284 21.90 -13.24 9.67
CA ILE A 284 23.11 -13.20 8.83
C ILE A 284 24.34 -13.66 9.64
N GLY A 285 24.42 -13.29 10.92
CA GLY A 285 25.45 -13.78 11.84
C GLY A 285 25.36 -15.30 12.01
N GLU A 286 24.17 -15.82 12.28
CA GLU A 286 23.88 -17.24 12.43
C GLU A 286 24.20 -18.03 11.15
N LEU A 287 23.87 -17.46 9.98
CA LEU A 287 24.24 -18.04 8.69
C LEU A 287 25.77 -18.12 8.46
N ARG A 288 26.55 -17.23 9.07
CA ARG A 288 28.02 -17.22 8.91
C ARG A 288 28.71 -18.09 9.96
N ALA A 289 28.30 -17.96 11.22
CA ALA A 289 28.96 -18.58 12.37
C ALA A 289 28.35 -19.92 12.78
N GLY A 290 27.08 -20.15 12.47
CA GLY A 290 26.32 -21.34 12.88
C GLY A 290 26.78 -22.62 12.18
N ASP A 291 26.36 -23.74 12.74
CA ASP A 291 26.57 -25.08 12.18
C ASP A 291 25.73 -25.32 10.91
N VAL A 292 25.88 -26.49 10.28
CA VAL A 292 25.17 -26.80 9.02
C VAL A 292 23.64 -26.73 9.20
N SER A 293 23.13 -27.13 10.38
CA SER A 293 21.71 -27.10 10.71
C SER A 293 21.20 -25.66 10.82
N ALA A 294 21.87 -24.83 11.61
CA ALA A 294 21.53 -23.42 11.81
C ALA A 294 21.63 -22.61 10.52
N ARG A 295 22.62 -22.90 9.66
CA ARG A 295 22.73 -22.31 8.32
C ARG A 295 21.54 -22.68 7.45
N PHE A 296 21.16 -23.95 7.43
CA PHE A 296 20.01 -24.41 6.65
C PHE A 296 18.71 -23.75 7.13
N ILE A 297 18.48 -23.72 8.44
CA ILE A 297 17.33 -23.03 9.06
C ILE A 297 17.33 -21.56 8.66
N SER A 298 18.47 -20.87 8.76
CA SER A 298 18.61 -19.45 8.40
C SER A 298 18.29 -19.20 6.93
N ILE A 299 18.77 -20.05 6.01
CA ILE A 299 18.49 -19.95 4.56
C ILE A 299 16.99 -20.02 4.27
N VAL A 300 16.25 -20.81 5.04
CA VAL A 300 14.79 -20.97 4.88
C VAL A 300 14.02 -19.84 5.57
N VAL A 301 14.40 -19.47 6.80
CA VAL A 301 13.65 -18.50 7.62
C VAL A 301 13.86 -17.06 7.15
N ILE A 302 15.07 -16.68 6.75
CA ILE A 302 15.40 -15.31 6.28
C ILE A 302 14.45 -14.84 5.16
N PRO A 303 14.24 -15.57 4.05
CA PRO A 303 13.34 -15.12 3.00
C PRO A 303 11.90 -15.03 3.51
N ILE A 304 11.42 -15.95 4.35
CA ILE A 304 10.06 -15.90 4.89
C ILE A 304 9.84 -14.64 5.73
N PHE A 305 10.80 -14.28 6.59
CA PHE A 305 10.67 -13.12 7.48
C PHE A 305 10.85 -11.80 6.75
N PHE A 306 11.84 -11.71 5.86
CA PHE A 306 12.34 -10.42 5.38
C PHE A 306 12.01 -10.15 3.90
N LEU A 307 11.85 -11.17 3.05
CA LEU A 307 11.49 -10.96 1.63
C LEU A 307 10.14 -10.24 1.48
N PRO A 308 9.06 -10.59 2.21
CA PRO A 308 7.82 -9.85 2.13
C PRO A 308 7.99 -8.38 2.49
N ALA A 309 8.84 -8.05 3.47
CA ALA A 309 9.11 -6.67 3.86
C ALA A 309 9.87 -5.89 2.77
N PHE A 310 10.81 -6.53 2.06
CA PHE A 310 11.50 -5.93 0.92
C PHE A 310 10.58 -5.71 -0.27
N LEU A 311 9.84 -6.76 -0.69
CA LEU A 311 8.87 -6.67 -1.78
C LEU A 311 7.82 -5.61 -1.48
N TYR A 312 7.34 -5.57 -0.24
CA TYR A 312 6.40 -4.57 0.20
C TYR A 312 6.96 -3.15 0.17
N ARG A 313 8.22 -2.94 0.60
CA ARG A 313 8.88 -1.63 0.50
C ARG A 313 8.96 -1.17 -0.96
N TRP A 314 9.29 -2.08 -1.87
CA TRP A 314 9.29 -1.80 -3.31
C TRP A 314 7.89 -1.50 -3.85
N SER A 315 6.89 -2.23 -3.37
CA SER A 315 5.48 -1.97 -3.66
C SER A 315 5.05 -0.56 -3.21
N LEU A 316 5.45 -0.11 -2.03
CA LEU A 316 5.20 1.26 -1.58
C LEU A 316 5.90 2.28 -2.48
N LYS A 317 7.16 2.01 -2.85
CA LYS A 317 7.92 2.88 -3.75
C LYS A 317 7.24 3.01 -5.12
N SER A 318 6.73 1.93 -5.69
CA SER A 318 6.05 1.98 -6.99
C SER A 318 4.74 2.76 -6.95
N THR A 319 4.10 2.92 -5.79
CA THR A 319 2.87 3.73 -5.65
C THR A 319 3.12 5.23 -5.48
N CYS A 320 4.39 5.68 -5.54
CA CYS A 320 4.69 7.08 -5.27
C CYS A 320 4.01 8.04 -6.26
N TRP A 321 3.81 7.66 -7.52
CA TRP A 321 3.18 8.51 -8.52
C TRP A 321 1.73 8.86 -8.16
N LEU A 322 1.03 7.94 -7.50
CA LEU A 322 -0.35 8.15 -7.06
C LEU A 322 -0.43 8.96 -5.76
N TYR A 323 0.44 8.67 -4.80
CA TYR A 323 0.41 9.30 -3.48
C TYR A 323 1.13 10.64 -3.39
N LEU A 324 2.09 10.91 -4.28
CA LEU A 324 2.86 12.16 -4.30
C LEU A 324 1.92 13.38 -4.37
N PRO A 325 0.91 13.45 -5.26
CA PRO A 325 -0.04 14.57 -5.28
C PRO A 325 -0.85 14.70 -3.98
N LEU A 326 -1.31 13.59 -3.42
CA LEU A 326 -2.11 13.57 -2.18
C LEU A 326 -1.30 14.03 -0.96
N ILE A 327 -0.04 13.63 -0.89
CA ILE A 327 0.86 13.99 0.22
C ILE A 327 1.34 15.43 0.09
N TYR A 328 1.51 15.90 -1.16
CA TYR A 328 1.78 17.30 -1.42
C TYR A 328 0.68 18.20 -0.83
N LEU A 329 -0.59 17.80 -0.88
CA LEU A 329 -1.71 18.51 -0.23
C LEU A 329 -1.62 18.53 1.29
N GLY A 330 -1.34 17.37 1.91
CA GLY A 330 -1.51 17.14 3.34
C GLY A 330 -0.55 17.87 4.28
N GLY A 331 0.38 18.67 3.77
CA GLY A 331 1.45 19.24 4.60
C GLY A 331 2.73 19.54 3.84
N GLY A 332 2.85 18.98 2.63
CA GLY A 332 4.05 19.08 1.81
C GLY A 332 5.18 18.22 2.37
N LEU A 333 6.25 18.11 1.59
CA LEU A 333 7.40 17.24 1.85
C LEU A 333 8.35 17.78 2.93
N ARG A 334 7.96 18.83 3.68
CA ARG A 334 8.87 19.62 4.52
C ARG A 334 8.58 19.43 6.02
N ARG A 335 9.64 19.09 6.76
CA ARG A 335 9.64 18.79 8.21
C ARG A 335 9.87 20.02 9.10
N ARG A 336 10.44 21.11 8.57
CA ARG A 336 10.81 22.31 9.36
C ARG A 336 9.80 23.43 9.17
N SER A 337 9.54 24.18 10.24
CA SER A 337 8.90 25.50 10.14
C SER A 337 9.71 26.37 9.18
N HIS A 338 9.03 27.18 8.37
CA HIS A 338 9.71 28.06 7.43
C HIS A 338 10.52 29.08 8.23
N THR A 339 11.79 29.25 7.87
CA THR A 339 12.57 30.35 8.44
C THR A 339 11.91 31.69 8.05
N PRO A 340 12.12 32.77 8.84
CA PRO A 340 11.62 34.11 8.48
C PRO A 340 11.90 34.49 7.02
N GLU A 341 13.12 34.19 6.53
CA GLU A 341 13.54 34.44 5.15
C GLU A 341 12.77 33.61 4.13
N GLU A 342 12.53 32.32 4.40
CA GLU A 342 11.74 31.46 3.52
C GLU A 342 10.27 31.89 3.46
N LYS A 343 9.70 32.35 4.58
CA LYS A 343 8.35 32.91 4.61
C LYS A 343 8.26 34.16 3.75
N ALA A 344 9.23 35.06 3.90
CA ALA A 344 9.36 36.28 3.09
C ALA A 344 9.49 35.94 1.60
N TRP A 345 10.38 35.02 1.25
CA TRP A 345 10.59 34.58 -0.13
C TRP A 345 9.36 33.91 -0.73
N LEU A 346 8.60 33.14 0.06
CA LEU A 346 7.34 32.54 -0.39
C LEU A 346 6.30 33.62 -0.71
N VAL A 347 6.10 34.60 0.18
CA VAL A 347 5.12 35.68 -0.03
C VAL A 347 5.52 36.55 -1.23
N ALA A 348 6.78 36.97 -1.29
CA ALA A 348 7.32 37.74 -2.41
C ALA A 348 7.23 36.94 -3.73
N GLY A 349 7.63 35.67 -3.71
CA GLY A 349 7.56 34.79 -4.87
C GLY A 349 6.13 34.58 -5.37
N LEU A 350 5.15 34.39 -4.47
CA LEU A 350 3.75 34.26 -4.87
C LEU A 350 3.19 35.54 -5.48
N HIS A 351 3.70 36.70 -5.09
CA HIS A 351 3.26 38.01 -5.58
C HIS A 351 3.96 38.44 -6.87
N GLU A 352 5.28 38.32 -6.93
CA GLU A 352 6.16 38.91 -7.96
C GLU A 352 6.67 37.91 -9.01
N SER A 353 6.55 36.59 -8.77
CA SER A 353 7.10 35.60 -9.70
C SER A 353 6.44 35.68 -11.08
N ARG A 354 7.28 35.66 -12.13
CA ARG A 354 6.81 35.56 -13.53
C ARG A 354 5.99 34.30 -13.78
N VAL A 355 6.31 33.18 -13.12
CA VAL A 355 5.57 31.92 -13.25
C VAL A 355 4.15 32.08 -12.67
N GLU A 356 4.01 32.79 -11.56
CA GLU A 356 2.71 33.11 -10.98
C GLU A 356 1.95 34.12 -11.84
N GLY A 357 2.64 35.09 -12.46
CA GLY A 357 2.07 35.94 -13.50
C GLY A 357 1.47 35.14 -14.66
N LEU A 358 2.20 34.16 -15.18
CA LEU A 358 1.71 33.27 -16.25
C LEU A 358 0.49 32.44 -15.79
N ARG A 359 0.51 31.93 -14.55
CA ARG A 359 -0.63 31.19 -13.97
C ARG A 359 -1.87 32.07 -13.85
N ARG A 360 -1.72 33.34 -13.47
CA ARG A 360 -2.83 34.32 -13.44
C ARG A 360 -3.37 34.62 -14.83
N LEU A 361 -2.48 34.80 -15.82
CA LEU A 361 -2.89 34.97 -17.22
C LEU A 361 -3.64 33.74 -17.74
N LEU A 362 -3.20 32.55 -17.39
CA LEU A 362 -3.90 31.30 -17.73
C LEU A 362 -5.27 31.23 -17.04
N ALA A 363 -5.38 31.60 -15.77
CA ALA A 363 -6.67 31.66 -15.07
C ALA A 363 -7.64 32.66 -15.73
N ILE A 364 -7.14 33.84 -16.14
CA ILE A 364 -7.91 34.81 -16.93
C ILE A 364 -8.33 34.20 -18.27
N GLY A 365 -7.43 33.50 -18.96
CA GLY A 365 -7.72 32.80 -20.21
C GLY A 365 -8.83 31.76 -20.04
N VAL A 366 -8.78 30.94 -18.98
CA VAL A 366 -9.82 29.96 -18.65
C VAL A 366 -11.17 30.65 -18.39
N THR A 367 -11.20 31.72 -17.60
CA THR A 367 -12.45 32.45 -17.31
C THR A 367 -13.00 33.15 -18.55
N ALA A 368 -12.14 33.75 -19.38
CA ALA A 368 -12.53 34.36 -20.65
C ALA A 368 -13.07 33.31 -21.63
N SER A 369 -12.43 32.14 -21.71
CA SER A 369 -12.91 31.02 -22.51
C SER A 369 -14.30 30.61 -22.06
N LEU A 370 -14.51 30.40 -20.75
CA LEU A 370 -15.82 30.07 -20.17
C LEU A 370 -16.89 31.08 -20.58
N CYS A 371 -16.66 32.38 -20.34
CA CYS A 371 -17.63 33.40 -20.68
C CYS A 371 -17.94 33.43 -22.18
N LEU A 372 -16.92 33.26 -23.02
CA LEU A 372 -17.06 33.35 -24.47
C LEU A 372 -17.76 32.12 -25.06
N THR A 373 -17.39 30.91 -24.66
CA THR A 373 -17.98 29.67 -25.16
C THR A 373 -19.42 29.53 -24.69
N THR A 374 -19.70 29.79 -23.41
CA THR A 374 -21.07 29.81 -22.89
C THR A 374 -21.94 30.88 -23.58
N ALA A 375 -21.39 32.06 -23.87
CA ALA A 375 -22.14 33.09 -24.61
C ALA A 375 -22.42 32.70 -26.07
N LEU A 376 -21.49 32.00 -26.72
CA LEU A 376 -21.64 31.52 -28.10
C LEU A 376 -22.65 30.37 -28.22
N GLU A 377 -22.69 29.49 -27.22
CA GLU A 377 -23.61 28.34 -27.17
C GLU A 377 -25.02 28.73 -26.72
N TYR A 378 -25.18 29.86 -26.03
CA TYR A 378 -26.50 30.30 -25.57
C TYR A 378 -27.39 30.76 -26.74
N PRO A 379 -28.50 30.06 -27.06
CA PRO A 379 -29.24 30.27 -28.30
C PRO A 379 -29.77 31.70 -28.48
N ALA A 380 -30.13 32.37 -27.39
CA ALA A 380 -30.64 33.74 -27.43
C ALA A 380 -29.57 34.78 -27.80
N LEU A 381 -28.29 34.50 -27.50
CA LEU A 381 -27.17 35.39 -27.85
C LEU A 381 -26.56 35.02 -29.20
N GLN A 382 -26.66 33.77 -29.62
CA GLN A 382 -26.05 33.27 -30.85
C GLN A 382 -26.47 34.07 -32.09
N ALA A 383 -27.77 34.37 -32.25
CA ALA A 383 -28.27 35.14 -33.40
C ALA A 383 -27.70 36.58 -33.43
N GLY A 384 -27.66 37.25 -32.27
CA GLY A 384 -27.11 38.60 -32.16
C GLY A 384 -25.60 38.65 -32.33
N ILE A 385 -24.89 37.64 -31.81
CA ILE A 385 -23.44 37.49 -31.96
C ILE A 385 -23.08 37.17 -33.41
N GLN A 386 -23.79 36.28 -34.10
CA GLN A 386 -23.54 35.99 -35.52
C GLN A 386 -23.72 37.23 -36.41
N GLN A 387 -24.78 38.01 -36.15
CA GLN A 387 -25.02 39.24 -36.88
C GLN A 387 -23.93 40.30 -36.59
N SER A 388 -23.51 40.42 -35.33
CA SER A 388 -22.41 41.34 -34.95
C SER A 388 -21.04 40.86 -35.44
N LEU A 389 -20.82 39.55 -35.55
CA LEU A 389 -19.58 38.94 -36.05
C LEU A 389 -19.39 39.15 -37.55
N ALA A 390 -20.48 39.24 -38.32
CA ALA A 390 -20.44 39.62 -39.72
C ALA A 390 -19.82 41.01 -39.92
N ASP A 391 -19.97 41.90 -38.92
CA ASP A 391 -19.44 43.26 -38.90
C ASP A 391 -18.20 43.43 -38.01
N ALA A 392 -17.71 42.36 -37.37
CA ALA A 392 -16.74 42.45 -36.27
C ALA A 392 -15.27 42.63 -36.73
N PRO A 393 -14.43 43.27 -35.89
CA PRO A 393 -13.01 43.44 -36.14
C PRO A 393 -12.24 42.10 -36.22
N LYS A 394 -11.16 42.10 -37.00
CA LYS A 394 -10.27 40.96 -37.36
C LYS A 394 -9.88 40.01 -36.21
N LEU A 395 -9.94 40.47 -34.96
CA LEU A 395 -9.56 39.71 -33.76
C LEU A 395 -10.55 38.58 -33.42
N LEU A 396 -11.85 38.78 -33.65
CA LEU A 396 -12.85 37.71 -33.46
C LEU A 396 -12.78 36.65 -34.57
N LEU A 397 -12.47 37.08 -35.80
CA LEU A 397 -12.20 36.19 -36.93
C LEU A 397 -10.98 35.29 -36.68
N PHE A 398 -9.95 35.81 -35.99
CA PHE A 398 -8.81 35.01 -35.54
C PHE A 398 -9.26 33.95 -34.52
N TYR A 399 -10.08 34.30 -33.54
CA TYR A 399 -10.57 33.36 -32.54
C TYR A 399 -11.40 32.22 -33.17
N HIS A 400 -12.32 32.55 -34.08
CA HIS A 400 -13.09 31.54 -34.81
C HIS A 400 -12.18 30.61 -35.63
N ARG A 401 -11.12 31.14 -36.25
CA ARG A 401 -10.14 30.29 -36.95
C ARG A 401 -9.38 29.38 -36.00
N VAL A 402 -9.04 29.85 -34.80
CA VAL A 402 -8.39 29.01 -33.78
C VAL A 402 -9.34 27.91 -33.31
N ILE A 403 -10.62 28.21 -33.07
CA ILE A 403 -11.62 27.18 -32.74
C ILE A 403 -11.75 26.16 -33.88
N ALA A 404 -11.92 26.61 -35.12
CA ALA A 404 -12.03 25.71 -36.27
C ALA A 404 -10.76 24.85 -36.47
N LEU A 405 -9.57 25.40 -36.19
CA LEU A 405 -8.32 24.65 -36.21
C LEU A 405 -8.28 23.61 -35.07
N LEU A 406 -8.76 23.98 -33.88
CA LEU A 406 -8.84 23.08 -32.73
C LEU A 406 -9.88 21.97 -32.95
N GLU A 407 -11.00 22.26 -33.61
CA GLU A 407 -12.05 21.28 -33.97
C GLU A 407 -11.47 20.13 -34.79
N HIS A 408 -10.52 20.41 -35.69
CA HIS A 408 -9.81 19.39 -36.44
C HIS A 408 -8.88 18.50 -35.60
N ILE A 409 -8.50 18.92 -34.38
CA ILE A 409 -7.56 18.20 -33.51
C ILE A 409 -8.33 17.46 -32.38
N SER A 410 -9.67 17.50 -32.35
CA SER A 410 -10.52 16.89 -31.30
C SER A 410 -10.19 17.30 -29.85
N LEU A 411 -9.34 18.31 -29.67
CA LEU A 411 -9.01 18.97 -28.40
C LEU A 411 -9.89 20.18 -28.00
N PRO A 412 -10.91 20.67 -28.75
CA PRO A 412 -11.69 21.83 -28.30
C PRO A 412 -12.31 21.59 -26.94
N HIS A 413 -12.77 20.36 -26.66
CA HIS A 413 -13.41 19.98 -25.41
C HIS A 413 -12.54 20.16 -24.16
N LEU A 414 -11.22 20.38 -24.30
CA LEU A 414 -10.38 20.76 -23.16
C LEU A 414 -10.55 22.23 -22.74
N TRP A 415 -11.00 23.10 -23.66
CA TRP A 415 -11.08 24.55 -23.48
C TRP A 415 -12.44 25.17 -23.87
N ALA A 416 -13.34 24.41 -24.48
CA ALA A 416 -14.71 24.79 -24.80
C ALA A 416 -15.60 24.47 -23.60
N PHE A 417 -15.97 25.49 -22.83
CA PHE A 417 -16.77 25.31 -21.62
C PHE A 417 -18.23 25.65 -21.88
N ASP A 418 -19.12 24.67 -21.79
CA ASP A 418 -20.54 24.92 -21.61
C ASP A 418 -20.83 24.95 -20.11
N LEU A 419 -21.24 26.11 -19.56
CA LEU A 419 -21.57 26.24 -18.14
C LEU A 419 -22.65 25.24 -17.69
N PHE A 420 -23.50 24.80 -18.60
CA PHE A 420 -24.60 23.87 -18.32
C PHE A 420 -24.24 22.40 -18.57
N ASP A 421 -23.12 22.12 -19.25
CA ASP A 421 -22.63 20.77 -19.54
C ASP A 421 -21.10 20.65 -19.38
N LEU A 422 -20.62 21.03 -18.18
CA LEU A 422 -19.20 21.00 -17.87
C LEU A 422 -18.69 19.56 -17.65
N ALA A 423 -17.70 19.16 -18.45
CA ALA A 423 -17.01 17.89 -18.26
C ALA A 423 -16.21 17.87 -16.94
N PRO A 424 -15.97 16.69 -16.32
CA PRO A 424 -15.29 16.59 -15.02
C PRO A 424 -13.91 17.26 -14.94
N TRP A 425 -13.12 17.23 -16.02
CA TRP A 425 -11.82 17.94 -16.07
C TRP A 425 -11.97 19.45 -16.20
N GLN A 426 -13.03 19.93 -16.84
CA GLN A 426 -13.30 21.37 -16.98
C GLN A 426 -13.63 21.99 -15.61
N TRP A 427 -14.36 21.28 -14.75
CA TRP A 427 -14.57 21.69 -13.36
C TRP A 427 -13.26 21.92 -12.61
N LEU A 428 -12.24 21.09 -12.83
CA LEU A 428 -10.92 21.24 -12.21
C LEU A 428 -10.18 22.48 -12.74
N ASN A 429 -10.28 22.77 -14.05
CA ASN A 429 -9.73 23.99 -14.63
C ASN A 429 -10.38 25.24 -14.03
N LEU A 430 -11.72 25.26 -13.95
CA LEU A 430 -12.47 26.38 -13.36
C LEU A 430 -12.14 26.57 -11.89
N LEU A 431 -12.10 25.47 -11.12
CA LEU A 431 -11.71 25.50 -9.72
C LEU A 431 -10.25 26.00 -9.56
N GLY A 432 -9.33 25.53 -10.40
CA GLY A 432 -7.95 25.99 -10.44
C GLY A 432 -7.82 27.48 -10.73
N ALA A 433 -8.61 28.01 -11.68
CA ALA A 433 -8.68 29.43 -11.99
C ALA A 433 -9.22 30.24 -10.79
N ALA A 434 -10.33 29.81 -10.17
CA ALA A 434 -10.92 30.45 -9.00
C ALA A 434 -9.96 30.49 -7.80
N ILE A 435 -9.25 29.40 -7.53
CA ILE A 435 -8.21 29.35 -6.48
C ILE A 435 -7.07 30.29 -6.84
N THR A 436 -6.66 30.37 -8.11
CA THR A 436 -5.58 31.27 -8.55
C THR A 436 -5.93 32.74 -8.32
N PHE A 437 -7.17 33.17 -8.61
CA PHE A 437 -7.64 34.51 -8.28
C PHE A 437 -7.67 34.77 -6.77
N THR A 438 -8.22 33.82 -6.01
CA THR A 438 -8.27 33.90 -4.53
C THR A 438 -6.86 34.01 -3.94
N LEU A 439 -5.92 33.20 -4.44
CA LEU A 439 -4.52 33.21 -4.06
C LEU A 439 -3.88 34.56 -4.37
N TYR A 440 -4.15 35.14 -5.55
CA TYR A 440 -3.64 36.45 -5.93
C TYR A 440 -4.07 37.53 -4.93
N PHE A 441 -5.37 37.70 -4.71
CA PHE A 441 -5.88 38.71 -3.77
C PHE A 441 -5.40 38.48 -2.33
N TYR A 442 -5.35 37.22 -1.89
CA TYR A 442 -4.87 36.90 -0.54
C TYR A 442 -3.36 37.15 -0.40
N SER A 443 -2.56 36.77 -1.40
CA SER A 443 -1.12 37.00 -1.42
C SER A 443 -0.76 38.49 -1.46
N ASP A 444 -1.50 39.31 -2.23
CA ASP A 444 -1.36 40.77 -2.24
C ASP A 444 -1.65 41.35 -0.86
N ARG A 445 -2.74 40.93 -0.22
CA ARG A 445 -3.07 41.35 1.15
C ARG A 445 -1.96 41.00 2.14
N VAL A 446 -1.49 39.75 2.14
CA VAL A 446 -0.42 39.29 3.04
C VAL A 446 0.88 40.04 2.77
N HIS A 447 1.22 40.26 1.49
CA HIS A 447 2.40 41.01 1.08
C HIS A 447 2.35 42.45 1.60
N ARG A 448 1.22 43.16 1.43
CA ARG A 448 1.06 44.54 1.96
C ARG A 448 1.19 44.63 3.47
N ILE A 449 0.55 43.71 4.21
CA ILE A 449 0.65 43.66 5.68
C ILE A 449 2.10 43.43 6.10
N TRP A 450 2.77 42.49 5.45
CA TRP A 450 4.17 42.18 5.73
C TRP A 450 5.10 43.36 5.41
N THR A 451 4.92 44.04 4.28
CA THR A 451 5.71 45.22 3.91
C THR A 451 5.55 46.35 4.94
N LEU A 452 4.31 46.62 5.39
CA LEU A 452 4.05 47.60 6.46
C LEU A 452 4.67 47.20 7.81
N ALA A 453 4.68 45.90 8.14
CA ALA A 453 5.35 45.41 9.34
C ALA A 453 6.87 45.57 9.23
N LYS A 454 7.43 45.30 8.04
CA LYS A 454 8.86 45.41 7.74
C LYS A 454 9.38 46.85 7.82
N GLU A 455 8.55 47.83 7.46
CA GLU A 455 8.86 49.26 7.65
C GLU A 455 9.04 49.63 9.14
N ARG A 456 8.33 48.94 10.05
CA ARG A 456 8.44 49.17 11.50
C ARG A 456 9.57 48.37 12.13
N ASP A 457 9.73 47.12 11.70
CA ASP A 457 10.78 46.22 12.15
C ASP A 457 11.37 45.50 10.92
N PRO A 458 12.61 45.80 10.52
CA PRO A 458 13.27 45.16 9.39
C PRO A 458 13.33 43.62 9.47
N ASN A 459 13.25 43.05 10.68
CA ASN A 459 13.29 41.62 10.93
C ASN A 459 11.89 40.97 11.02
N ALA A 460 10.82 41.73 10.79
CA ALA A 460 9.45 41.22 10.83
C ALA A 460 9.23 40.13 9.76
N ALA A 461 8.76 38.97 10.21
CA ALA A 461 8.39 37.84 9.37
C ALA A 461 6.87 37.78 9.16
N PRO A 462 6.39 37.26 8.02
CA PRO A 462 4.97 36.96 7.85
C PRO A 462 4.46 35.99 8.93
N GLU A 463 3.23 36.20 9.39
CA GLU A 463 2.59 35.35 10.40
C GLU A 463 2.44 33.89 9.90
N ASP A 464 2.72 32.92 10.78
CA ASP A 464 2.65 31.49 10.46
C ASP A 464 1.28 31.04 9.93
N VAL A 465 0.21 31.61 10.48
CA VAL A 465 -1.17 31.29 10.07
C VAL A 465 -1.42 31.71 8.62
N GLN A 466 -0.92 32.87 8.22
CA GLN A 466 -1.07 33.39 6.86
C GLN A 466 -0.28 32.55 5.85
N ILE A 467 0.96 32.18 6.21
CA ILE A 467 1.82 31.29 5.41
C ILE A 467 1.18 29.92 5.25
N ALA A 468 0.67 29.33 6.33
CA ALA A 468 -0.01 28.04 6.28
C ALA A 468 -1.23 28.07 5.34
N ARG A 469 -2.00 29.17 5.35
CA ARG A 469 -3.16 29.34 4.46
C ARG A 469 -2.75 29.52 3.00
N LEU A 470 -1.72 30.33 2.72
CA LEU A 470 -1.15 30.47 1.37
C LEU A 470 -0.69 29.12 0.82
N LEU A 471 0.10 28.38 1.60
CA LEU A 471 0.59 27.06 1.19
C LEU A 471 -0.55 26.08 0.88
N ARG A 472 -1.62 26.05 1.69
CA ARG A 472 -2.79 25.21 1.41
C ARG A 472 -3.44 25.56 0.08
N MET A 473 -3.60 26.84 -0.24
CA MET A 473 -4.21 27.28 -1.50
C MET A 473 -3.32 26.98 -2.71
N VAL A 474 -2.00 27.21 -2.61
CA VAL A 474 -1.03 26.84 -3.65
C VAL A 474 -1.13 25.34 -3.95
N ARG A 475 -1.12 24.51 -2.90
CA ARG A 475 -1.21 23.05 -3.06
C ARG A 475 -2.53 22.60 -3.66
N LEU A 476 -3.63 23.20 -3.23
CA LEU A 476 -4.95 22.88 -3.76
C LEU A 476 -5.03 23.22 -5.26
N ARG A 477 -4.51 24.38 -5.67
CA ARG A 477 -4.41 24.75 -7.09
C ARG A 477 -3.54 23.77 -7.87
N ASP A 478 -2.35 23.46 -7.35
CA ASP A 478 -1.41 22.58 -8.04
C ASP A 478 -1.99 21.16 -8.17
N LEU A 479 -2.80 20.69 -7.20
CA LEU A 479 -3.57 19.46 -7.34
C LEU A 479 -4.62 19.55 -8.45
N CYS A 480 -5.40 20.63 -8.51
CA CYS A 480 -6.36 20.82 -9.61
C CYS A 480 -5.66 20.70 -10.97
N ALA A 481 -4.47 21.29 -11.11
CA ALA A 481 -3.67 21.19 -12.33
C ALA A 481 -3.18 19.76 -12.61
N ILE A 482 -2.69 19.03 -11.60
CA ILE A 482 -2.24 17.64 -11.76
C ILE A 482 -3.41 16.73 -12.16
N LEU A 483 -4.53 16.83 -11.45
CA LEU A 483 -5.74 16.05 -11.73
C LEU A 483 -6.32 16.40 -13.10
N TYR A 484 -6.31 17.68 -13.48
CA TYR A 484 -6.69 18.13 -14.80
C TYR A 484 -5.81 17.47 -15.87
N ILE A 485 -4.48 17.50 -15.74
CA ILE A 485 -3.58 16.89 -16.72
C ILE A 485 -3.84 15.38 -16.84
N LEU A 486 -4.04 14.67 -15.73
CA LEU A 486 -4.35 13.23 -15.74
C LEU A 486 -5.68 12.93 -16.44
N LEU A 487 -6.74 13.71 -16.16
CA LEU A 487 -8.04 13.51 -16.82
C LEU A 487 -8.02 13.95 -18.29
N ALA A 488 -7.36 15.06 -18.61
CA ALA A 488 -7.23 15.55 -19.97
C ALA A 488 -6.40 14.58 -20.83
N PHE A 489 -5.35 14.00 -20.27
CA PHE A 489 -4.57 12.96 -20.94
C PHE A 489 -5.39 11.67 -21.12
N GLY A 490 -6.16 11.28 -20.09
CA GLY A 490 -7.11 10.17 -20.19
C GLY A 490 -8.11 10.38 -21.32
N TYR A 491 -8.72 11.56 -21.41
CA TYR A 491 -9.61 11.95 -22.49
C TYR A 491 -8.92 11.87 -23.86
N ALA A 492 -7.76 12.53 -24.01
CA ALA A 492 -7.02 12.54 -25.26
C ALA A 492 -6.65 11.12 -25.72
N PHE A 493 -6.25 10.25 -24.79
CA PHE A 493 -5.95 8.85 -25.08
C PHE A 493 -7.18 8.09 -25.59
N LEU A 494 -8.33 8.23 -24.92
CA LEU A 494 -9.59 7.59 -25.32
C LEU A 494 -10.14 8.11 -26.65
N VAL A 495 -9.88 9.37 -27.00
CA VAL A 495 -10.29 9.97 -28.28
C VAL A 495 -9.37 9.54 -29.43
N LEU A 496 -8.05 9.43 -29.18
CA LEU A 496 -7.06 9.12 -30.21
C LEU A 496 -6.96 7.63 -30.53
N GLU A 497 -7.05 6.77 -29.52
CA GLU A 497 -7.21 5.34 -29.73
C GLU A 497 -8.69 5.07 -29.91
N GLY A 498 -9.12 4.75 -31.13
CA GLY A 498 -10.45 4.19 -31.36
C GLY A 498 -10.54 2.84 -30.66
N ILE A 499 -10.86 2.85 -29.37
CA ILE A 499 -10.70 1.70 -28.48
C ILE A 499 -11.53 0.53 -28.98
N ASP A 500 -10.83 -0.58 -29.22
CA ASP A 500 -11.45 -1.88 -29.44
C ASP A 500 -12.33 -2.23 -28.23
N LYS A 501 -13.59 -2.60 -28.51
CA LYS A 501 -14.64 -2.84 -27.50
C LYS A 501 -14.26 -3.83 -26.39
N GLY A 502 -13.19 -4.61 -26.56
CA GLY A 502 -12.68 -5.55 -25.56
C GLY A 502 -12.04 -4.89 -24.32
N LEU A 503 -11.40 -3.73 -24.46
CA LEU A 503 -10.76 -3.01 -23.34
C LEU A 503 -11.76 -2.23 -22.47
N LEU A 504 -12.99 -2.01 -22.97
CA LEU A 504 -14.03 -1.25 -22.27
C LEU A 504 -14.58 -1.95 -21.02
N GLY A 505 -14.38 -3.26 -20.86
CA GLY A 505 -14.89 -3.99 -19.69
C GLY A 505 -14.34 -3.48 -18.36
N TRP A 506 -13.04 -3.19 -18.29
CA TRP A 506 -12.40 -2.69 -17.08
C TRP A 506 -12.34 -1.15 -17.01
N LEU A 507 -12.32 -0.48 -18.17
CA LEU A 507 -12.45 0.97 -18.28
C LEU A 507 -13.91 1.44 -18.18
N ALA A 508 -14.88 0.58 -17.92
CA ALA A 508 -16.30 0.94 -17.84
C ALA A 508 -16.58 2.16 -16.94
N PRO A 509 -15.94 2.33 -15.76
CA PRO A 509 -16.10 3.55 -14.96
C PRO A 509 -15.58 4.81 -15.68
N LEU A 510 -14.50 4.70 -16.44
CA LEU A 510 -13.98 5.79 -17.27
C LEU A 510 -14.91 6.03 -18.46
N GLY A 511 -15.54 4.99 -19.02
CA GLY A 511 -16.62 5.12 -19.99
C GLY A 511 -17.82 5.90 -19.45
N VAL A 512 -18.13 5.79 -18.15
CA VAL A 512 -19.17 6.65 -17.52
C VAL A 512 -18.71 8.12 -17.41
N VAL A 513 -17.44 8.34 -17.12
CA VAL A 513 -16.86 9.68 -16.92
C VAL A 513 -16.64 10.42 -18.25
N TYR A 514 -16.13 9.72 -19.26
CA TYR A 514 -15.77 10.30 -20.57
C TYR A 514 -16.81 10.04 -21.65
N GLY A 515 -17.64 9.00 -21.53
CA GLY A 515 -18.56 8.55 -22.59
C GLY A 515 -19.55 9.60 -23.10
N PRO A 516 -20.06 10.54 -22.28
CA PRO A 516 -20.87 11.65 -22.80
C PRO A 516 -20.08 12.63 -23.70
N TYR A 517 -18.74 12.58 -23.68
CA TYR A 517 -17.83 13.56 -24.29
C TYR A 517 -16.90 12.95 -25.37
N LEU A 518 -16.93 11.63 -25.57
CA LEU A 518 -16.27 10.89 -26.66
C LEU A 518 -17.23 10.80 -27.85
#